data_AF-A0A455UEA6-F1
#
_entry.id   AF-A0A455UEA6-F1
#
_cell.length_a   1.000
_cell.length_b   1.000
_cell.length_c   1.000
_cell.angle_alpha   90.00
_cell.angle_beta   90.00
_cell.angle_gamma   90.00
#
_symmetry.space_group_name_H-M   'P 1'
#
loop_
_entity.id
_entity.type
_entity.pdbx_description
1 polymer ?
#
loop_
_entity_poly.entity_id
_entity_poly.type
_entity_poly.pdbx_seq_one_letter_code
_entity_poly.pdbx_strand_id
1 'polypeptide(L)' 'MTYTDLFENDDMKLINLLPQDGAAYYHGKILDTPIAAMYLDKCMSKLSWEHDRAFIYGKGDCYKEENSLVCR' A
#
# COMPACT_ATOMS: atom_id res chain seq x y z
N MET A 1 -2.86 23.42 10.60
CA MET A 1 -2.94 22.32 9.62
C MET A 1 -2.85 21.04 10.40
N THR A 2 -3.98 20.36 10.60
CA THR A 2 -4.04 19.09 11.33
C THR A 2 -3.54 17.99 10.41
N TYR A 3 -2.41 17.38 10.75
CA TYR A 3 -1.88 16.20 10.07
C TYR A 3 -2.83 15.04 10.38
N THR A 4 -3.65 14.64 9.41
CA THR A 4 -4.48 13.43 9.55
C THR A 4 -3.55 12.24 9.44
N ASP A 5 -3.35 11.56 10.56
CA ASP A 5 -2.58 10.34 10.59
C ASP A 5 -3.30 9.25 9.79
N LEU A 6 -2.65 8.81 8.69
CA LEU A 6 -3.17 7.78 7.80
C LEU A 6 -3.32 6.43 8.50
N PHE A 7 -2.59 6.21 9.60
CA PHE A 7 -2.56 4.95 10.33
C PHE A 7 -3.21 5.01 11.72
N GLU A 8 -3.94 6.09 12.03
CA GLU A 8 -4.71 6.21 13.28
C GLU A 8 -3.88 5.90 14.55
N ASN A 9 -2.73 6.55 14.74
CA ASN A 9 -1.87 6.32 15.90
C ASN A 9 -2.29 7.10 17.15
N ASP A 10 -3.43 7.80 17.14
CA ASP A 10 -3.80 8.71 18.24
C ASP A 10 -3.94 7.99 19.60
N ASP A 11 -4.20 6.67 19.62
CA ASP A 11 -4.36 5.88 20.85
C ASP A 11 -3.96 4.40 20.69
N MET A 12 -3.00 4.04 19.83
CA MET A 12 -2.61 2.64 19.63
C MET A 12 -2.03 2.02 20.91
N LYS A 13 -2.90 1.49 21.78
CA LYS A 13 -2.53 0.49 22.77
C LYS A 13 -1.88 -0.64 22.00
N LEU A 14 -0.74 -1.12 22.49
CA LEU A 14 -0.07 -2.33 22.00
C LEU A 14 -0.96 -3.55 22.30
N ILE A 15 -2.08 -3.67 21.58
CA ILE A 15 -2.99 -4.81 21.65
C ILE A 15 -2.60 -5.79 20.56
N ASN A 16 -2.62 -7.07 20.90
CA ASN A 16 -2.47 -8.11 19.90
C ASN A 16 -3.67 -8.04 18.93
N LEU A 17 -3.41 -7.60 17.70
CA LEU A 17 -4.40 -7.48 16.63
C LEU A 17 -4.75 -8.83 15.98
N LEU A 18 -4.08 -9.91 16.37
CA LEU A 18 -4.39 -11.26 15.95
C LEU A 18 -5.42 -11.84 16.93
N PRO A 19 -6.73 -11.82 16.61
CA PRO A 19 -7.65 -12.74 17.26
C PRO A 19 -7.15 -14.17 17.04
N GLN A 20 -7.57 -15.06 17.94
CA GLN A 20 -7.19 -16.47 17.97
C GLN A 20 -7.15 -17.08 16.56
N ASP A 21 -6.15 -17.92 16.30
CA ASP A 21 -5.80 -18.54 15.00
C ASP A 21 -4.87 -17.74 14.07
N GLY A 22 -4.33 -16.61 14.54
CA GLY A 22 -3.20 -15.95 13.87
C GLY A 22 -3.56 -15.18 12.59
N ALA A 23 -4.84 -14.90 12.36
CA ALA A 23 -5.32 -14.06 11.27
C ALA A 23 -5.74 -12.68 11.79
N ALA A 24 -5.23 -11.59 11.18
CA ALA A 24 -5.71 -10.24 11.41
C ALA A 24 -6.61 -9.79 10.25
N TYR A 25 -7.83 -9.34 10.57
CA TYR A 25 -8.73 -8.71 9.61
C TYR A 25 -8.69 -7.18 9.82
N TYR A 26 -7.91 -6.48 9.01
CA TYR A 26 -7.80 -5.02 9.08
C TYR A 26 -8.75 -4.35 8.08
N HIS A 27 -9.73 -3.63 8.59
CA HIS A 27 -10.62 -2.76 7.80
C HIS A 27 -10.36 -1.31 8.23
N GLY A 28 -9.50 -0.61 7.48
CA GLY A 28 -9.25 0.81 7.70
C GLY A 28 -10.44 1.68 7.29
N LYS A 29 -10.38 2.99 7.60
CA LYS A 29 -11.38 3.95 7.13
C LYS A 29 -11.45 3.96 5.60
N ILE A 30 -12.67 3.85 5.08
CA ILE A 30 -12.94 3.92 3.64
C ILE A 30 -13.03 5.39 3.23
N LEU A 31 -12.31 5.77 2.19
CA LEU A 31 -12.38 7.11 1.60
C LEU A 31 -13.65 7.25 0.75
N ASP A 32 -14.28 8.42 0.82
CA ASP A 32 -15.36 8.76 -0.10
C ASP A 32 -14.84 8.78 -1.55
N THR A 33 -15.68 8.30 -2.49
CA THR A 33 -15.34 8.18 -3.91
C THR A 33 -14.67 9.43 -4.52
N PRO A 34 -15.16 10.67 -4.34
CA PRO A 34 -14.49 11.84 -4.93
C PRO A 34 -13.10 12.09 -4.34
N ILE A 35 -12.90 11.83 -3.05
CA ILE A 35 -11.61 12.01 -2.38
C ILE A 35 -10.63 10.94 -2.87
N ALA A 36 -11.08 9.69 -2.98
CA ALA A 36 -10.29 8.58 -3.52
C ALA A 36 -9.85 8.87 -4.97
N ALA A 37 -10.76 9.33 -5.82
CA ALA A 37 -10.44 9.69 -7.21
C ALA A 37 -9.39 10.81 -7.30
N MET A 38 -9.53 11.86 -6.48
CA MET A 38 -8.55 12.95 -6.43
C MET A 38 -7.15 12.45 -6.03
N TYR A 39 -7.05 11.56 -5.05
CA TYR A 39 -5.74 11.00 -4.65
C TYR A 39 -5.15 10.11 -5.73
N LEU A 40 -5.96 9.27 -6.38
CA LEU A 40 -5.51 8.44 -7.49
C LEU A 40 -4.88 9.29 -8.60
N ASP A 41 -5.56 10.34 -9.05
CA ASP A 41 -5.04 11.24 -10.09
C ASP A 41 -3.71 11.87 -9.70
N LYS A 42 -3.56 12.29 -8.43
CA LYS A 42 -2.30 12.85 -7.92
C LYS A 42 -1.20 11.80 -7.86
N CYS A 43 -1.49 10.59 -7.42
CA CYS A 43 -0.53 9.49 -7.36
C CYS A 43 -0.04 9.13 -8.76
N MET A 44 -0.94 9.02 -9.74
CA MET A 44 -0.59 8.67 -11.11
C MET A 44 0.20 9.78 -11.83
N SER A 45 -0.09 11.05 -11.55
CA SER A 45 0.55 12.18 -12.23
C SER A 45 1.84 12.68 -11.58
N LYS A 46 2.01 12.49 -10.26
CA LYS A 46 3.12 13.09 -9.51
C LYS A 46 4.19 12.11 -9.05
N LEU A 47 3.86 10.83 -8.90
CA LEU A 47 4.84 9.84 -8.46
C LEU A 47 5.58 9.28 -9.67
N SER A 48 6.90 9.17 -9.54
CA SER A 48 7.75 8.51 -10.52
C SER A 48 7.65 7.00 -10.35
N TRP A 49 6.57 6.41 -10.82
CA TRP A 49 6.37 4.97 -10.76
C TRP A 49 7.47 4.23 -11.52
N GLU A 50 8.09 3.26 -10.85
CA GLU A 50 9.05 2.34 -11.44
C GLU A 50 8.60 0.91 -11.17
N HIS A 51 9.04 -0.04 -12.01
CA HIS A 51 8.75 -1.44 -11.78
C HIS A 51 9.47 -1.95 -10.51
N ASP A 52 8.69 -2.51 -9.60
CA ASP A 52 9.23 -3.15 -8.40
C ASP A 52 10.12 -4.34 -8.77
N ARG A 53 11.27 -4.41 -8.09
CA ARG A 53 12.21 -5.51 -8.19
C ARG A 53 12.25 -6.26 -6.88
N ALA A 54 12.00 -7.56 -6.91
CA ALA A 54 12.22 -8.43 -5.78
C ALA A 54 13.46 -9.29 -6.01
N PHE A 55 14.21 -9.50 -4.94
CA PHE A 55 15.28 -10.49 -4.91
C PHE A 55 14.81 -11.68 -4.10
N ILE A 56 14.65 -12.82 -4.76
CA ILE A 56 14.23 -14.07 -4.12
C ILE A 56 15.33 -15.10 -4.35
N TYR A 57 15.87 -15.65 -3.27
CA TYR A 57 16.96 -16.64 -3.28
C TYR A 57 18.16 -16.25 -4.17
N GLY A 58 18.55 -14.96 -4.17
CA GLY A 58 19.70 -14.46 -4.93
C GLY A 58 19.46 -14.29 -6.43
N LYS A 59 18.23 -14.51 -6.92
CA LYS A 59 17.80 -14.11 -8.26
C LYS A 59 16.98 -12.84 -8.16
N GLY A 60 17.34 -11.84 -8.96
CA GLY A 60 16.55 -10.63 -9.11
C GLY A 60 15.47 -10.88 -10.15
N ASP A 61 14.22 -10.89 -9.71
CA ASP A 61 13.07 -10.99 -10.60
C ASP A 61 12.34 -9.64 -10.60
N CYS A 62 12.15 -9.09 -11.80
CA CYS A 62 11.19 -8.03 -12.06
C CYS A 62 9.78 -8.65 -11.90
N TYR A 63 8.89 -8.08 -11.09
CA TYR A 63 7.49 -8.50 -11.12
C TYR A 63 6.92 -8.13 -12.49
N LYS A 64 6.56 -9.14 -13.28
CA LYS A 64 5.92 -8.97 -14.58
C LYS A 64 4.42 -8.97 -14.38
N GLU A 65 3.82 -7.79 -14.46
CA GLU A 65 2.40 -7.66 -14.72
C GLU A 65 2.16 -8.03 -16.19
N GLU A 66 1.07 -8.72 -16.50
CA GLU A 66 0.83 -9.46 -17.77
C GLU A 66 0.85 -8.58 -19.05
N ASN A 67 1.13 -7.28 -18.96
CA ASN A 67 1.16 -6.35 -20.10
C ASN A 67 2.37 -5.39 -20.17
N SER A 68 3.45 -5.60 -19.42
CA SER A 68 4.69 -4.80 -19.63
C SER A 68 5.91 -5.69 -19.78
N LEU A 69 6.26 -5.97 -21.04
CA LEU A 69 7.55 -6.54 -21.41
C LEU A 69 8.61 -5.45 -21.47
N VAL A 70 9.24 -5.10 -20.35
CA VAL A 70 10.60 -4.55 -20.39
C VAL A 70 11.37 -5.02 -19.14
N CYS A 71 12.18 -6.07 -19.30
CA CYS A 71 13.35 -6.28 -18.46
C CYS A 71 14.56 -6.27 -19.42
N ARG A 72 15.39 -5.23 -19.32
CA ARG A 72 16.78 -5.27 -19.81
C ARG A 72 17.68 -5.49 -18.61
#